data_AF-A0A832C6R9-F1
#
_entry.id   AF-A0A832C6R9-F1
#
_cell.length_a   1.000
_cell.length_b   1.000
_cell.length_c   1.000
_cell.angle_alpha   90.00
_cell.angle_beta   90.00
_cell.angle_gamma   90.00
#
_symmetry.space_group_name_H-M   'P 1'
#
loop_
_entity.id
_entity.type
_entity.pdbx_description
1 polymer ?
#
loop_
_entity_poly.entity_id
_entity_poly.type
_entity_poly.pdbx_seq_one_letter_code
_entity_poly.pdbx_strand_id
1 'polypeptide(L)'
;MPVRVSGHSRGRGLRMRLLSYMSSSLESTKVDRGNRECDLMKYSVGIDMGGTWIRAAVGTEEGIILKKVVVPVDPFADNTSILNQLESLILEVSGESLGEISGIGIAAAGKLDLKSSTIVFSPHTSIRSLPLGILGERFKKPVTLLN
;
A
#
# COMPACT_ATOMS: atom_id res chain seq x y z
N MET A 1 12.52 -5.22 -72.18
CA MET A 1 12.50 -6.38 -71.25
C MET A 1 13.06 -5.90 -69.93
N PRO A 2 12.30 -6.01 -68.82
CA PRO A 2 12.42 -7.18 -67.94
C PRO A 2 11.06 -7.75 -67.49
N VAL A 3 11.14 -8.76 -66.62
CA VAL A 3 10.30 -9.95 -66.57
C VAL A 3 9.44 -9.99 -65.29
N ARG A 4 8.15 -10.31 -65.51
CA ARG A 4 7.17 -11.06 -64.71
C ARG A 4 7.38 -11.21 -63.18
N VAL A 5 6.32 -10.88 -62.44
CA VAL A 5 5.86 -11.68 -61.29
C VAL A 5 4.34 -11.66 -61.20
N SER A 6 3.76 -12.84 -61.06
CA SER A 6 2.35 -13.08 -60.74
C SER A 6 2.30 -13.97 -59.51
N GLY A 7 1.41 -13.68 -58.55
CA GLY A 7 1.15 -14.67 -57.49
C GLY A 7 0.41 -14.13 -56.28
N HIS A 8 -0.90 -14.34 -56.29
CA HIS A 8 -1.88 -14.19 -55.22
C HIS A 8 -1.49 -14.79 -53.85
N SER A 9 -2.00 -14.20 -52.76
CA SER A 9 -2.77 -14.95 -51.74
C SER A 9 -3.58 -14.01 -50.83
N ARG A 10 -4.85 -14.37 -50.61
CA ARG A 10 -5.76 -13.81 -49.59
C ARG A 10 -5.69 -14.71 -48.35
N GLY A 11 -5.74 -14.12 -47.16
CA GLY A 11 -6.43 -14.70 -46.01
C GLY A 11 -5.64 -14.95 -44.72
N ARG A 12 -5.94 -14.13 -43.71
CA ARG A 12 -6.06 -14.43 -42.26
C ARG A 12 -4.86 -15.03 -41.52
N GLY A 13 -4.34 -14.30 -40.54
CA GLY A 13 -3.41 -14.87 -39.56
C GLY A 13 -2.76 -13.91 -38.57
N LEU A 14 -3.44 -12.85 -38.12
CA LEU A 14 -2.96 -12.02 -37.00
C LEU A 14 -3.22 -12.74 -35.66
N ARG A 15 -2.53 -13.87 -35.44
CA ARG A 15 -2.54 -14.56 -34.15
C ARG A 15 -1.35 -15.48 -33.98
N MET A 16 -0.15 -15.01 -34.34
CA MET A 16 1.06 -15.78 -34.09
C MET A 16 2.30 -14.88 -33.98
N ARG A 17 2.31 -13.98 -32.99
CA ARG A 17 3.55 -13.29 -32.57
C ARG A 17 3.70 -13.05 -31.07
N LEU A 18 2.74 -13.51 -30.26
CA LEU A 18 2.85 -13.43 -28.79
C LEU A 18 3.49 -14.70 -28.17
N LEU A 19 3.47 -15.83 -28.89
CA LEU A 19 3.93 -17.11 -28.36
C LEU A 19 5.46 -17.23 -28.25
N SER A 20 6.25 -16.50 -29.04
CA SER A 20 7.72 -16.58 -28.93
C SER A 20 8.26 -15.79 -27.73
N TYR A 21 7.57 -14.72 -27.30
CA TYR A 21 7.95 -13.96 -26.11
C TYR A 21 7.61 -14.68 -24.80
N MET A 22 6.60 -15.56 -24.83
CA MET A 22 6.24 -16.38 -23.67
C MET A 22 7.12 -17.63 -23.53
N SER A 23 7.74 -18.11 -24.61
CA SER A 23 8.59 -19.30 -24.56
C SER A 23 10.00 -19.03 -24.04
N SER A 24 10.51 -17.80 -24.14
CA SER A 24 11.85 -17.46 -23.61
C SER A 24 11.86 -17.18 -22.10
N SER A 25 10.70 -16.95 -21.48
CA SER A 25 10.60 -16.68 -20.02
C SER A 25 10.17 -17.89 -19.19
N LEU A 26 9.84 -19.03 -19.83
CA LEU A 26 9.40 -20.26 -19.14
C LEU A 26 10.48 -21.35 -19.07
N GLU A 27 11.66 -21.11 -19.64
CA GLU A 27 12.75 -22.08 -19.67
C GLU A 27 13.85 -21.77 -18.63
N SER A 28 13.47 -21.50 -17.39
CA SER A 28 14.38 -21.58 -16.24
C SER A 28 13.58 -21.65 -14.95
N THR A 29 13.21 -22.87 -14.56
CA THR A 29 13.27 -23.39 -13.18
C THR A 29 12.56 -24.75 -13.13
N LYS A 30 13.29 -25.83 -13.40
CA LYS A 30 13.03 -27.08 -12.69
C LYS A 30 13.59 -26.88 -11.29
N VAL A 31 12.75 -26.41 -10.37
CA VAL A 31 13.09 -26.34 -8.95
C VAL A 31 12.35 -27.46 -8.24
N ASP A 32 13.16 -28.22 -7.53
CA ASP A 32 12.85 -29.32 -6.64
C ASP A 32 11.63 -29.06 -5.75
N ARG A 33 10.85 -30.11 -5.47
CA ARG A 33 9.74 -30.08 -4.51
C ARG A 33 10.31 -30.15 -3.08
N GLY A 34 11.07 -29.13 -2.71
CA GLY A 34 11.64 -28.92 -1.39
C GLY A 34 11.25 -27.54 -0.87
N ASN A 35 10.45 -27.53 0.20
CA ASN A 35 10.36 -26.46 1.20
C ASN A 35 10.58 -25.01 0.68
N ARG A 36 9.58 -24.43 0.00
CA ARG A 36 9.45 -22.97 0.02
C ARG A 36 8.90 -22.60 1.39
N GLU A 37 9.82 -22.36 2.33
CA GLU A 37 9.57 -21.37 3.36
C GLU A 37 9.30 -20.07 2.59
N CYS A 38 8.02 -19.82 2.32
CA CYS A 38 7.60 -18.48 1.94
C CYS A 38 7.90 -17.65 3.18
N ASP A 39 9.06 -17.01 3.21
CA ASP A 39 9.25 -15.83 4.03
C ASP A 39 8.11 -14.90 3.62
N LEU A 40 7.03 -14.94 4.41
CA LEU A 40 5.93 -14.01 4.29
C LEU A 40 6.58 -12.65 4.52
N MET A 41 6.91 -11.94 3.45
CA MET A 41 7.36 -10.56 3.50
C MET A 41 6.30 -9.79 4.27
N LYS A 42 6.57 -9.54 5.55
CA LYS A 42 5.64 -8.85 6.43
C LYS A 42 5.73 -7.38 6.12
N TYR A 43 4.63 -6.86 5.60
CA TYR A 43 4.51 -5.43 5.40
C TYR A 43 3.96 -4.77 6.66
N SER A 44 4.28 -3.49 6.82
CA SER A 44 3.73 -2.63 7.87
C SER A 44 3.34 -1.29 7.28
N VAL A 45 2.30 -0.68 7.84
CA VAL A 45 1.91 0.70 7.50
C VAL A 45 2.38 1.63 8.61
N GLY A 46 3.05 2.70 8.23
CA GLY A 46 3.41 3.81 9.13
C GLY A 46 2.66 5.07 8.74
N ILE A 47 2.06 5.73 9.74
CA ILE A 47 1.47 7.06 9.63
C ILE A 47 2.23 8.02 10.54
N ASP A 48 2.64 9.16 10.01
CA ASP A 48 3.15 10.32 10.76
C ASP A 48 2.16 11.47 10.61
N MET A 49 1.40 11.72 11.68
CA MET A 49 0.38 12.75 11.76
C MET A 49 0.91 14.01 12.45
N GLY A 50 1.48 14.91 11.65
CA GLY A 50 1.87 16.24 12.10
C GLY A 50 0.69 17.21 12.18
N GLY A 51 0.96 18.45 12.59
CA GLY A 51 -0.04 19.52 12.61
C GLY A 51 -0.42 20.08 11.24
N THR A 52 0.41 19.83 10.23
CA THR A 52 0.26 20.40 8.87
C THR A 52 0.15 19.32 7.80
N TRP A 53 0.85 18.20 7.98
CA TRP A 53 0.95 17.13 7.01
C TRP A 53 0.74 15.78 7.67
N ILE A 54 0.01 14.90 6.99
CA ILE A 54 -0.01 13.47 7.27
C ILE A 54 0.87 12.79 6.22
N ARG A 55 1.82 11.97 6.68
CA ARG A 55 2.63 11.09 5.83
C ARG A 55 2.19 9.66 6.08
N ALA A 56 1.94 8.92 5.01
CA ALA A 56 1.62 7.51 5.07
C ALA A 56 2.64 6.73 4.23
N ALA A 57 3.07 5.57 4.72
CA ALA A 57 3.94 4.69 3.98
C ALA A 57 3.63 3.23 4.28
N VAL A 58 3.83 2.36 3.30
CA VAL A 58 3.94 0.92 3.51
C VAL A 58 5.41 0.53 3.31
N GLY A 59 5.91 -0.35 4.16
CA GLY A 59 7.27 -0.85 4.06
C GLY A 59 7.43 -2.29 4.53
N THR A 60 8.60 -2.86 4.24
CA THR A 60 8.98 -4.23 4.64
C THR A 60 9.55 -4.26 6.06
N GLU A 61 9.73 -5.46 6.62
CA GLU A 61 10.35 -5.66 7.93
C GLU A 61 11.81 -5.15 8.00
N GLU A 62 12.51 -5.11 6.86
CA GLU A 62 13.85 -4.55 6.71
C GLU A 62 13.87 -3.01 6.62
N GLY A 63 12.70 -2.36 6.71
CA GLY A 63 12.56 -0.91 6.67
C GLY A 63 12.56 -0.33 5.24
N ILE A 64 12.38 -1.14 4.20
CA ILE A 64 12.29 -0.67 2.82
C ILE A 64 10.91 -0.07 2.60
N ILE A 65 10.83 1.22 2.25
CA ILE A 65 9.56 1.89 1.90
C ILE A 65 9.19 1.55 0.46
N LEU A 66 8.04 0.91 0.27
CA LEU A 66 7.54 0.51 -1.06
C LEU A 66 6.67 1.59 -1.69
N LYS A 67 5.82 2.24 -0.89
CA LYS A 67 4.96 3.35 -1.32
C LYS A 67 4.84 4.35 -0.19
N LYS A 68 4.78 5.64 -0.56
CA LYS A 68 4.54 6.74 0.36
C LYS A 68 3.61 7.79 -0.25
N VAL A 69 2.82 8.43 0.60
CA VAL A 69 1.88 9.50 0.26
C VAL A 69 1.99 10.59 1.33
N VAL A 70 1.83 11.85 0.93
CA VAL A 70 1.83 13.00 1.83
C VAL A 70 0.64 13.88 1.49
N VAL A 71 -0.18 14.20 2.49
CA VAL A 71 -1.37 15.05 2.32
C VAL A 71 -1.45 16.10 3.42
N PRO A 72 -2.04 17.28 3.16
CA PRO A 72 -2.22 18.29 4.18
C PRO A 72 -3.29 17.85 5.20
N VAL A 73 -3.16 18.34 6.43
CA VAL A 73 -4.21 18.27 7.45
C VAL A 73 -5.03 19.55 7.34
N ASP A 74 -6.36 19.42 7.26
CA ASP A 74 -7.23 20.55 7.53
C ASP A 74 -7.27 20.80 9.05
N PRO A 75 -6.75 21.93 9.55
CA PRO A 75 -6.68 22.20 10.98
C PRO A 75 -8.07 22.32 11.62
N PHE A 76 -9.14 22.51 10.84
CA PHE A 76 -10.51 22.66 11.33
C PHE A 76 -11.36 21.39 11.17
N ALA A 77 -10.81 20.34 10.56
CA ALA A 77 -11.52 19.07 10.38
C ALA A 77 -11.96 18.45 11.70
N ASP A 78 -13.14 17.84 11.70
CA ASP A 78 -13.63 17.07 12.85
C ASP A 78 -12.94 15.70 12.93
N ASN A 79 -13.10 15.04 14.08
CA ASN A 79 -12.51 13.73 14.33
C ASN A 79 -12.91 12.69 13.26
N THR A 80 -14.16 12.74 12.79
CA THR A 80 -14.67 11.83 11.76
C THR A 80 -13.93 12.02 10.44
N SER A 81 -13.75 13.27 10.01
CA SER A 81 -13.06 13.61 8.77
C SER A 81 -11.60 13.18 8.82
N ILE A 82 -10.94 13.38 9.96
CA ILE A 82 -9.58 12.90 10.19
C ILE A 82 -9.50 11.37 10.15
N LEU A 83 -10.41 10.64 10.81
CA LEU A 83 -10.43 9.18 10.77
C LEU A 83 -10.60 8.65 9.35
N ASN A 84 -11.51 9.26 8.58
CA ASN A 84 -11.74 8.89 7.19
C ASN A 84 -10.50 9.18 6.32
N GLN A 85 -9.81 10.30 6.58
CA GLN A 85 -8.56 10.63 5.89
C GLN A 85 -7.48 9.59 6.20
N LEU A 86 -7.31 9.20 7.47
CA LEU A 86 -6.37 8.15 7.87
C LEU A 86 -6.70 6.81 7.22
N GLU A 87 -7.97 6.40 7.22
CA GLU A 87 -8.44 5.18 6.57
C GLU A 87 -8.13 5.17 5.07
N SER A 88 -8.44 6.27 4.38
CA SER A 88 -8.15 6.42 2.95
C SER A 88 -6.66 6.30 2.66
N LEU A 89 -5.80 6.92 3.48
CA LEU A 89 -4.36 6.84 3.31
C LEU A 89 -3.82 5.43 3.53
N ILE A 90 -4.31 4.73 4.56
CA ILE A 90 -3.93 3.34 4.84
C ILE A 90 -4.30 2.45 3.64
N LEU A 91 -5.52 2.57 3.11
CA LEU A 91 -5.96 1.84 1.93
C LEU A 91 -5.10 2.18 0.70
N GLU A 92 -4.82 3.46 0.49
CA GLU A 92 -4.03 3.92 -0.64
C GLU A 92 -2.62 3.36 -0.63
N VAL A 93 -1.91 3.44 0.50
CA VAL A 93 -0.53 2.94 0.56
C VAL A 93 -0.46 1.43 0.58
N SER A 94 -1.43 0.75 1.19
CA SER A 94 -1.46 -0.72 1.28
C SER A 94 -1.83 -1.38 -0.05
N GLY A 95 -2.77 -0.79 -0.80
CA GLY A 95 -3.26 -1.36 -2.06
C GLY A 95 -3.64 -2.84 -1.93
N GLU A 96 -3.12 -3.65 -2.83
CA GLU A 96 -3.36 -5.11 -2.86
C GLU A 96 -2.71 -5.85 -1.68
N SER A 97 -1.68 -5.28 -1.05
CA SER A 97 -0.96 -5.87 0.09
C SER A 97 -1.65 -5.66 1.44
N LEU A 98 -2.86 -5.09 1.49
CA LEU A 98 -3.61 -4.89 2.74
C LEU A 98 -3.75 -6.18 3.57
N GLY A 99 -3.95 -7.32 2.89
CA GLY A 99 -4.05 -8.64 3.54
C GLY A 99 -2.77 -9.06 4.25
N GLU A 100 -1.62 -8.63 3.75
CA GLU A 100 -0.26 -9.00 4.18
C GLU A 100 0.30 -8.01 5.22
N ILE A 101 -0.37 -6.88 5.46
CA ILE A 101 -0.01 -5.94 6.51
C ILE A 101 -0.08 -6.65 7.88
N SER A 102 1.03 -6.63 8.62
CA SER A 102 1.14 -7.20 9.96
C SER A 102 0.64 -6.26 11.06
N GLY A 103 0.70 -4.95 10.81
CA GLY A 103 0.23 -3.92 11.73
C GLY A 103 0.32 -2.50 11.16
N ILE A 104 -0.30 -1.57 11.88
CA ILE A 104 -0.35 -0.15 11.55
C ILE A 104 0.22 0.64 12.74
N GLY A 105 1.32 1.35 12.51
CA GLY A 105 1.89 2.29 13.47
C GLY A 105 1.45 3.72 13.15
N ILE A 106 1.02 4.48 14.15
CA ILE A 106 0.62 5.87 14.01
C ILE A 106 1.43 6.71 15.01
N ALA A 107 2.28 7.60 14.51
CA ALA A 107 2.89 8.67 15.29
C ALA A 107 2.04 9.93 15.16
N ALA A 108 1.86 10.68 16.24
CA ALA A 108 1.07 11.90 16.22
C ALA A 108 1.62 12.98 17.15
N ALA A 109 1.54 14.23 16.71
CA ALA A 109 1.89 15.37 17.55
C ALA A 109 0.78 15.69 18.57
N GLY A 110 1.18 16.03 19.80
CA GLY A 110 0.29 16.52 20.85
C GLY A 110 0.28 15.66 22.11
N LYS A 111 -0.84 15.71 22.85
CA LYS A 111 -1.04 14.89 24.04
C LYS A 111 -1.67 13.56 23.65
N LEU A 112 -0.98 12.46 23.94
CA LEU A 112 -1.38 11.10 23.58
C LEU A 112 -1.78 10.31 24.83
N ASP A 113 -2.80 9.47 24.70
CA ASP A 113 -3.05 8.35 25.61
C ASP A 113 -2.73 7.06 24.85
N LEU A 114 -1.55 6.52 25.11
CA LEU A 114 -1.06 5.30 24.46
C LEU A 114 -1.83 4.04 24.90
N LYS A 115 -2.43 4.06 26.10
CA LYS A 115 -3.17 2.92 26.63
C LYS A 115 -4.52 2.77 25.92
N SER A 116 -5.18 3.88 25.62
CA SER A 116 -6.45 3.90 24.88
C SER A 116 -6.28 4.15 23.38
N SER A 117 -5.05 4.21 22.87
CA SER A 117 -4.73 4.59 21.48
C SER A 117 -5.49 5.84 21.03
N THR A 118 -5.42 6.91 21.83
CA THR A 118 -6.19 8.14 21.61
C THR A 118 -5.29 9.37 21.53
N ILE A 119 -5.49 10.20 20.51
CA ILE A 119 -4.91 11.55 20.46
C ILE A 119 -5.83 12.46 21.27
N VAL A 120 -5.45 12.77 22.51
CA VAL A 120 -6.25 13.56 23.45
C VAL A 120 -6.38 15.00 22.94
N PHE A 121 -5.29 15.57 22.43
CA PHE A 121 -5.24 16.94 21.96
C PHE A 121 -4.07 17.12 20.99
N SER A 122 -4.28 17.86 19.90
CA SER A 122 -3.20 18.33 19.01
C SER A 122 -3.17 19.87 18.98
N PRO A 123 -1.99 20.50 19.12
CA PRO A 123 -1.87 21.96 19.29
C PRO A 123 -2.19 22.76 18.03
N HIS A 124 -2.09 22.16 16.85
CA HIS A 124 -2.26 22.84 15.56
C HIS A 124 -3.54 22.44 14.81
N THR A 125 -4.40 21.63 15.43
CA THR A 125 -5.65 21.14 14.83
C THR A 125 -6.80 21.16 15.83
N SER A 126 -8.03 21.01 15.33
CA SER A 126 -9.26 20.92 16.13
C SER A 126 -9.43 19.58 16.86
N ILE A 127 -8.47 18.65 16.74
CA ILE A 127 -8.56 17.31 17.32
C ILE A 127 -8.73 17.36 18.84
N ARG A 128 -9.78 16.70 19.32
CA ARG A 128 -10.06 16.48 20.75
C ARG A 128 -10.51 15.04 20.95
N SER A 129 -9.75 14.26 21.72
CA SER A 129 -10.04 12.86 22.04
C SER A 129 -10.36 12.02 20.80
N LEU A 130 -9.45 11.98 19.82
CA LEU A 130 -9.58 11.18 18.60
C LEU A 130 -9.19 9.71 18.88
N PRO A 131 -10.13 8.76 18.85
CA PRO A 131 -9.84 7.36 19.15
C PRO A 131 -9.32 6.64 17.90
N LEU A 132 -8.08 6.16 17.93
CA LEU A 132 -7.47 5.45 16.81
C LEU A 132 -7.74 3.95 16.84
N GLY A 133 -8.16 3.40 17.99
CA GLY A 133 -8.49 1.98 18.14
C GLY A 133 -9.56 1.49 17.15
N ILE A 134 -10.47 2.37 16.74
CA ILE A 134 -11.51 2.07 15.72
C ILE A 134 -10.92 1.67 14.38
N LEU A 135 -9.72 2.15 14.02
CA LEU A 135 -9.04 1.73 12.80
C LEU A 135 -8.62 0.26 12.88
N GLY A 136 -8.22 -0.21 14.07
CA GLY A 136 -7.84 -1.61 14.27
C GLY A 136 -9.02 -2.55 14.10
N GLU A 137 -10.20 -2.14 14.55
CA GLU A 137 -11.46 -2.88 14.33
C GLU A 137 -11.83 -2.90 12.84
N ARG A 138 -11.75 -1.77 12.14
CA ARG A 138 -12.07 -1.66 10.70
C ARG A 138 -11.16 -2.51 9.83
N PHE A 139 -9.85 -2.45 10.07
CA PHE A 139 -8.86 -3.17 9.27
C PHE A 139 -8.59 -4.60 9.74
N LYS A 140 -9.06 -4.98 10.93
CA LYS A 140 -8.71 -6.24 11.61
C LYS A 140 -7.19 -6.43 11.73
N LYS A 141 -6.48 -5.33 11.96
CA LYS A 141 -5.02 -5.28 12.15
C LYS A 141 -4.69 -4.57 13.47
N PRO A 142 -3.60 -4.94 14.15
CA PRO A 142 -3.11 -4.16 15.29
C PRO A 142 -2.84 -2.71 14.89
N VAL A 143 -3.35 -1.77 15.70
CA VAL A 143 -3.04 -0.33 15.58
C VAL A 143 -2.33 0.11 16.84
N THR A 144 -1.13 0.67 16.67
CA THR A 144 -0.30 1.16 17.78
C THR A 144 -0.05 2.65 17.62
N LEU A 145 -0.38 3.41 18.67
CA LEU A 145 -0.04 4.82 18.77
C LEU A 145 1.37 4.98 19.37
N LEU A 146 2.17 5.86 18.79
CA LEU A 146 3.57 6.12 19.13
C LEU A 146 3.79 7.63 19.32
N ASN A 147 4.83 8.00 20.07
CA ASN A 147 5.30 9.39 20.25
C ASN A 147 6.63 9.59 19.51
#